data_AF-A0A1V2DPJ6-F1
#
_entry.id   AF-A0A1V2DPJ6-F1
#
_cell.length_a   1.000
_cell.length_b   1.000
_cell.length_c   1.000
_cell.angle_alpha   90.00
_cell.angle_beta   90.00
_cell.angle_gamma   90.00
#
_symmetry.space_group_name_H-M   'P 1'
#
loop_
_entity.id
_entity.type
_entity.pdbx_description
1 polymer ?
#
loop_
_entity_poly.entity_id
_entity_poly.type
_entity_poly.pdbx_seq_one_letter_code
_entity_poly.pdbx_strand_id
1 'polypeptide(L)'
;MGATGSAVTTVEGLSRDDRLHPLQQAWIEHSVPQCGYCQSGQLMTAAHLLATNPAPSREDIATVMSGNLCRCGTYGRMIEAIEGAVDYPYQVPHIDIRHTHVDPGVPITWWRSVGYSHNGFAVETFMDELAYALAEDQIEGALCLV
;
A
#
# COMPACT_ATOMS: atom_id res chain seq x y z
N MET A 1 27.32 -12.38 20.07
CA MET A 1 26.22 -11.97 20.96
C MET A 1 24.97 -12.69 20.50
N GLY A 2 24.55 -13.75 21.18
CA GLY A 2 23.31 -14.47 20.86
C GLY A 2 22.18 -13.88 21.69
N ALA A 3 21.19 -13.29 21.05
CA ALA A 3 20.01 -12.75 21.72
C ALA A 3 19.00 -13.87 22.01
N THR A 4 19.26 -14.67 23.04
CA THR A 4 18.27 -15.61 23.60
C THR A 4 17.10 -14.83 24.18
N GLY A 5 15.93 -14.92 23.53
CA GLY A 5 14.67 -14.30 23.98
C GLY A 5 14.05 -13.27 23.03
N SER A 6 14.69 -12.92 21.92
CA SER A 6 14.10 -11.99 20.94
C SER A 6 12.95 -12.63 20.17
N ALA A 7 11.84 -11.90 20.03
CA ALA A 7 10.73 -12.31 19.17
C ALA A 7 11.15 -12.19 17.69
N VAL A 8 11.00 -13.27 16.93
CA VAL A 8 11.26 -13.32 15.49
C VAL A 8 9.93 -13.50 14.77
N THR A 9 9.64 -12.61 13.83
CA THR A 9 8.46 -12.70 12.96
C THR A 9 8.91 -13.01 11.54
N THR A 10 8.25 -13.98 10.92
CA THR A 10 8.44 -14.35 9.51
C THR A 10 7.15 -14.03 8.73
N VAL A 11 7.15 -14.30 7.41
CA VAL A 11 6.00 -13.98 6.55
C VAL A 11 4.71 -14.69 7.00
N GLU A 12 4.84 -15.88 7.58
CA GLU A 12 3.76 -16.67 8.16
C GLU A 12 3.12 -15.97 9.37
N GLY A 13 3.89 -15.15 10.09
CA GLY A 13 3.43 -14.38 11.24
C GLY A 13 2.69 -13.09 10.89
N LEU A 14 2.61 -12.72 9.60
CA LEU A 14 1.85 -11.54 9.15
C LEU A 14 0.34 -11.80 9.15
N SER A 15 -0.07 -13.02 8.81
CA SER A 15 -1.48 -13.40 8.80
C SER A 15 -1.97 -13.75 10.22
N ARG A 16 -3.23 -13.43 10.54
CA ARG A 16 -3.86 -13.76 11.83
C ARG A 16 -5.27 -14.28 11.63
N ASP A 17 -5.62 -15.37 12.29
CA ASP A 17 -6.98 -15.95 12.29
C ASP A 17 -7.53 -16.15 10.86
N ASP A 18 -6.72 -16.76 9.98
CA ASP A 18 -7.01 -16.95 8.54
C ASP A 18 -7.24 -15.67 7.72
N ARG A 19 -6.94 -14.49 8.29
CA ARG A 19 -6.98 -13.21 7.59
C ARG A 19 -5.58 -12.80 7.14
N LEU A 20 -5.47 -12.47 5.86
CA LEU A 20 -4.26 -11.92 5.27
C LEU A 20 -3.99 -10.52 5.84
N HIS A 21 -2.72 -10.20 6.03
CA HIS A 21 -2.27 -8.85 6.34
C HIS A 21 -2.62 -7.90 5.17
N PRO A 22 -2.96 -6.62 5.39
CA PRO A 22 -3.24 -5.67 4.30
C PRO A 22 -2.17 -5.67 3.21
N LEU A 23 -0.89 -5.71 3.61
CA LEU A 23 0.24 -5.84 2.69
C LEU A 23 0.21 -7.14 1.84
N GLN A 24 -0.18 -8.28 2.42
CA GLN A 24 -0.32 -9.54 1.67
C GLN A 24 -1.48 -9.47 0.67
N GLN A 25 -2.57 -8.78 1.03
CA GLN A 25 -3.70 -8.54 0.13
C GLN A 25 -3.29 -7.65 -1.04
N ALA A 26 -2.61 -6.53 -0.77
CA ALA A 26 -2.08 -5.65 -1.80
C ALA A 26 -1.11 -6.39 -2.76
N TRP A 27 -0.31 -7.32 -2.24
CA TRP A 27 0.56 -8.17 -3.08
C TRP A 27 -0.22 -9.03 -4.08
N ILE A 28 -1.37 -9.56 -3.67
CA ILE A 28 -2.26 -10.36 -4.52
C ILE A 28 -2.95 -9.47 -5.54
N GLU A 29 -3.52 -8.34 -5.10
CA GLU A 29 -4.24 -7.38 -5.94
C GLU A 29 -3.35 -6.85 -7.06
N HIS A 30 -2.13 -6.44 -6.73
CA HIS A 30 -1.17 -5.93 -7.71
C HIS A 30 -0.45 -7.03 -8.50
N SER A 31 -0.77 -8.31 -8.26
CA SER A 31 -0.13 -9.46 -8.93
C SER A 31 1.41 -9.32 -8.92
N VAL A 32 1.95 -9.01 -7.74
CA VAL A 32 3.39 -8.79 -7.53
C VAL A 32 4.19 -10.09 -7.73
N PRO A 33 3.74 -11.25 -7.20
CA PRO A 33 4.44 -12.51 -7.41
C PRO A 33 4.38 -12.97 -8.88
N GLN A 34 5.55 -13.23 -9.47
CA GLN A 34 5.65 -14.06 -10.68
C GLN A 34 6.19 -15.45 -10.33
N CYS A 35 7.51 -15.57 -10.09
CA CYS A 35 8.09 -16.85 -9.63
C CYS A 35 7.90 -17.11 -8.14
N GLY A 36 7.49 -16.10 -7.36
CA GLY A 36 7.23 -16.22 -5.92
C GLY A 36 8.46 -16.22 -5.00
N TYR A 37 9.67 -16.44 -5.52
CA TYR A 37 10.85 -16.72 -4.68
C TYR A 37 11.24 -15.57 -3.72
N CYS A 38 11.25 -14.32 -4.21
CA CYS A 38 11.68 -13.16 -3.42
C CYS A 38 10.57 -12.55 -2.54
N GLN A 39 9.34 -13.07 -2.61
CA GLN A 39 8.16 -12.35 -2.11
C GLN A 39 8.11 -12.28 -0.58
N SER A 40 8.56 -13.33 0.11
CA SER A 40 8.61 -13.34 1.58
C SER A 40 9.56 -12.28 2.13
N GLY A 41 10.75 -12.15 1.55
CA GLY A 41 11.71 -11.10 1.91
C GLY A 41 11.15 -9.70 1.66
N GLN A 42 10.56 -9.49 0.49
CA GLN A 42 9.95 -8.22 0.11
C GLN A 42 8.80 -7.82 1.05
N LEU A 43 7.90 -8.74 1.37
CA LEU A 43 6.79 -8.51 2.32
C LEU A 43 7.30 -8.16 3.71
N MET A 44 8.31 -8.86 4.22
CA MET A 44 8.86 -8.57 5.56
C MET A 44 9.59 -7.23 5.60
N THR A 45 10.32 -6.87 4.54
CA THR A 45 10.95 -5.55 4.44
C THR A 45 9.90 -4.44 4.37
N ALA A 46 8.82 -4.64 3.60
CA ALA A 46 7.76 -3.64 3.46
C ALA A 46 6.96 -3.49 4.77
N ALA A 47 6.68 -4.59 5.47
CA ALA A 47 6.06 -4.55 6.79
C ALA A 47 6.94 -3.78 7.81
N HIS A 48 8.26 -3.96 7.75
CA HIS A 48 9.18 -3.19 8.59
C HIS A 48 9.22 -1.70 8.22
N LEU A 49 9.21 -1.38 6.92
CA LEU A 49 9.15 0.00 6.44
C LEU A 49 7.90 0.69 6.96
N LEU A 50 6.71 0.12 6.75
CA LEU A 50 5.45 0.71 7.18
C LEU A 50 5.31 0.81 8.71
N ALA A 51 5.96 -0.10 9.45
CA ALA A 51 5.99 -0.02 10.91
C ALA A 51 6.88 1.12 11.44
N THR A 52 7.90 1.54 10.70
CA THR A 52 8.85 2.59 11.11
C THR A 52 8.56 3.93 10.45
N ASN A 53 7.99 3.93 9.25
CA ASN A 53 7.54 5.07 8.48
C ASN A 53 6.16 4.76 7.87
N PRO A 54 5.06 5.19 8.50
CA PRO A 54 3.70 4.90 8.04
C PRO A 54 3.33 5.54 6.69
N ALA A 55 4.02 6.60 6.28
CA ALA A 55 3.78 7.33 5.03
C ALA A 55 5.11 7.49 4.25
N PRO A 56 5.71 6.40 3.77
CA PRO A 56 6.98 6.46 3.06
C PRO A 56 6.79 7.05 1.67
N SER A 57 7.72 7.90 1.24
CA SER A 57 7.72 8.37 -0.14
C SER A 57 8.05 7.22 -1.10
N ARG A 58 7.66 7.37 -2.37
CA ARG A 58 8.01 6.40 -3.42
C ARG A 58 9.51 6.14 -3.52
N GLU A 59 10.33 7.17 -3.30
CA GLU A 59 11.79 7.07 -3.31
C GLU A 59 12.31 6.29 -2.10
N ASP A 60 11.72 6.47 -0.92
CA ASP A 60 12.04 5.68 0.27
C ASP A 60 11.72 4.20 0.07
N ILE A 61 10.54 3.91 -0.50
CA ILE A 61 10.14 2.55 -0.82
C ILE A 61 11.14 1.92 -1.79
N ALA A 62 11.48 2.61 -2.88
CA ALA A 62 12.45 2.11 -3.86
C ALA A 62 13.83 1.86 -3.24
N THR A 63 14.28 2.77 -2.37
CA THR A 63 15.58 2.68 -1.69
C THR A 63 15.63 1.47 -0.77
N VAL A 64 14.63 1.29 0.09
CA VAL A 64 14.56 0.16 1.02
C VAL A 64 14.41 -1.16 0.28
N MET A 65 13.66 -1.17 -0.83
CA MET A 65 13.43 -2.36 -1.64
C MET A 65 14.60 -2.75 -2.53
N SER A 66 15.58 -1.86 -2.75
CA SER A 66 16.78 -2.14 -3.54
C SER A 66 17.60 -3.33 -3.00
N GLY A 67 17.52 -3.60 -1.69
CA GLY A 67 18.13 -4.76 -1.05
C GLY A 67 17.45 -6.10 -1.34
N ASN A 68 16.20 -6.09 -1.84
CA ASN A 68 15.43 -7.30 -2.17
C ASN A 68 15.48 -7.60 -3.66
N LEU A 69 16.43 -8.45 -4.06
CA LEU A 69 16.65 -8.77 -5.47
C LEU A 69 15.51 -9.60 -6.08
N CYS A 70 14.83 -9.02 -7.07
CA CYS A 70 13.81 -9.68 -7.90
C CYS A 70 14.30 -9.87 -9.34
N ARG A 71 14.37 -11.13 -9.80
CA ARG A 71 14.74 -11.47 -11.18
C ARG A 71 13.58 -11.36 -12.17
N CYS A 72 12.34 -11.43 -11.68
CA CYS A 72 11.13 -11.29 -12.51
C CYS A 72 10.81 -9.83 -12.89
N GLY A 73 11.53 -8.86 -12.33
CA GLY A 73 11.36 -7.44 -12.66
C GLY A 73 10.07 -6.81 -12.13
N THR A 74 9.54 -7.28 -11.00
CA THR A 74 8.23 -6.83 -10.47
C THR A 74 8.30 -5.62 -9.53
N TYR A 75 9.42 -4.88 -9.54
CA TYR A 75 9.64 -3.76 -8.62
C TYR A 75 8.57 -2.67 -8.72
N GLY A 76 8.09 -2.34 -9.93
CA GLY A 76 7.02 -1.35 -10.10
C GLY A 76 5.73 -1.76 -9.38
N ARG A 77 5.28 -3.00 -9.61
CA ARG A 77 4.06 -3.56 -8.96
C ARG A 77 4.20 -3.65 -7.46
N MET A 78 5.40 -3.97 -6.97
CA MET A 78 5.69 -4.02 -5.54
C MET A 78 5.60 -2.64 -4.90
N ILE A 79 6.17 -1.61 -5.54
CA ILE A 79 6.08 -0.23 -5.07
C ILE A 79 4.61 0.21 -5.02
N GLU A 80 3.86 -0.03 -6.09
CA GLU A 80 2.43 0.25 -6.16
C GLU A 80 1.63 -0.49 -5.08
N ALA A 81 1.98 -1.75 -4.76
CA ALA A 81 1.34 -2.51 -3.70
C ALA A 81 1.64 -1.96 -2.30
N ILE A 82 2.83 -1.39 -2.08
CA ILE A 82 3.17 -0.75 -0.81
C ILE A 82 2.44 0.59 -0.70
N GLU A 83 2.43 1.40 -1.76
CA GLU A 83 1.67 2.65 -1.84
C GLU A 83 0.16 2.39 -1.61
N GLY A 84 -0.40 1.36 -2.25
CA GLY A 84 -1.81 0.98 -2.09
C GLY A 84 -2.18 0.39 -0.73
N ALA A 85 -1.19 -0.01 0.07
CA ALA A 85 -1.37 -0.41 1.47
C ALA A 85 -1.32 0.78 2.44
N VAL A 86 -0.92 1.96 1.97
CA VAL A 86 -0.97 3.21 2.75
C VAL A 86 -2.39 3.78 2.68
N ASP A 87 -2.86 4.31 3.80
CA ASP A 87 -4.20 4.88 3.98
C ASP A 87 -4.46 6.07 3.04
N TYR A 88 -5.71 6.52 2.99
CA TYR A 88 -6.18 7.62 2.14
C TYR A 88 -5.17 8.80 2.06
N PRO A 89 -4.87 9.31 0.85
CA PRO A 89 -3.71 10.17 0.60
C PRO A 89 -3.88 11.60 1.15
N TYR A 90 -5.07 11.96 1.65
CA TYR A 90 -5.37 13.29 2.21
C TYR A 90 -5.85 13.21 3.66
N GLN A 91 -5.10 13.78 4.59
CA GLN A 91 -5.49 14.02 5.97
C GLN A 91 -6.46 15.19 6.10
N VAL A 92 -7.72 14.98 5.72
CA VAL A 92 -8.77 15.99 5.86
C VAL A 92 -9.27 16.04 7.31
N PRO A 93 -9.21 17.20 8.00
CA PRO A 93 -9.71 17.32 9.36
C PRO A 93 -11.19 16.94 9.44
N HIS A 94 -11.55 16.14 10.44
CA HIS A 94 -12.94 15.69 10.72
C HIS A 94 -13.55 14.71 9.70
N ILE A 95 -12.76 14.15 8.79
CA ILE A 95 -13.20 13.03 7.95
C ILE A 95 -12.56 11.73 8.50
N ASP A 96 -13.40 10.74 8.78
CA ASP A 96 -12.99 9.37 9.11
C ASP A 96 -13.39 8.46 7.96
N ILE A 97 -12.42 7.75 7.39
CA ILE A 97 -12.65 6.88 6.23
C ILE A 97 -12.55 5.44 6.71
N ARG A 98 -13.69 4.75 6.72
CA ARG A 98 -13.75 3.33 7.01
C ARG A 98 -13.73 2.52 5.71
N HIS A 99 -12.56 2.04 5.33
CA HIS A 99 -12.43 1.07 4.24
C HIS A 99 -13.16 -0.23 4.61
N THR A 100 -14.27 -0.50 3.92
CA THR A 100 -15.04 -1.73 4.11
C THR A 100 -14.82 -2.61 2.89
N HIS A 101 -13.94 -3.60 3.02
CA HIS A 101 -13.65 -4.51 1.93
C HIS A 101 -14.75 -5.59 1.85
N VAL A 102 -15.45 -5.64 0.73
CA VAL A 102 -16.45 -6.67 0.41
C VAL A 102 -15.86 -7.59 -0.64
N ASP A 103 -15.81 -8.89 -0.36
CA ASP A 103 -15.53 -9.89 -1.38
C ASP A 103 -16.68 -9.88 -2.40
N PRO A 104 -16.43 -9.46 -3.66
CA PRO A 104 -17.49 -9.35 -4.64
C PRO A 104 -17.96 -10.71 -5.17
N GLY A 105 -17.35 -11.83 -4.75
CA GLY A 105 -17.72 -13.19 -5.16
C GLY A 105 -17.39 -13.51 -6.63
N VAL A 106 -16.74 -12.58 -7.33
CA VAL A 106 -16.23 -12.75 -8.69
C VAL A 106 -14.70 -12.74 -8.66
N PRO A 107 -14.02 -13.59 -9.45
CA PRO A 107 -12.57 -13.57 -9.54
C PRO A 107 -12.10 -12.22 -10.06
N ILE A 108 -11.54 -11.41 -9.17
CA ILE A 108 -10.89 -10.13 -9.52
C ILE A 108 -9.61 -10.51 -10.28
N THR A 109 -9.72 -10.52 -11.61
CA THR A 109 -8.58 -10.77 -12.51
C THR A 109 -7.84 -9.46 -12.79
N TRP A 110 -6.78 -9.52 -13.62
CA TRP A 110 -5.75 -8.51 -13.93
C TRP A 110 -6.17 -7.09 -14.36
N TRP A 111 -7.42 -6.67 -14.15
CA TRP A 111 -7.86 -5.32 -14.43
C TRP A 111 -6.98 -4.29 -13.72
N ARG A 112 -6.52 -3.29 -14.48
CA ARG A 112 -5.63 -2.21 -14.03
C ARG A 112 -6.23 -1.29 -12.95
N SER A 113 -7.48 -1.54 -12.56
CA SER A 113 -8.16 -0.80 -11.51
C SER A 113 -8.57 -1.75 -10.39
N VAL A 114 -7.68 -2.07 -9.46
CA VAL A 114 -8.03 -2.64 -8.15
C VAL A 114 -7.35 -1.82 -7.06
N GLY A 115 -7.95 -1.73 -5.87
CA GLY A 115 -7.45 -0.88 -4.77
C GLY A 115 -7.71 0.62 -4.97
N TYR A 116 -6.70 1.46 -4.64
CA TYR A 116 -6.74 2.94 -4.70
C TYR A 116 -7.40 3.46 -5.99
N SER A 117 -7.14 2.82 -7.12
CA SER A 117 -7.64 3.21 -8.44
C SER A 117 -9.16 3.12 -8.66
N HIS A 118 -9.90 2.30 -7.90
CA HIS A 118 -11.37 2.23 -8.04
C HIS A 118 -12.06 3.50 -7.52
N ASN A 119 -11.55 4.01 -6.40
CA ASN A 119 -12.09 5.19 -5.76
C ASN A 119 -11.25 6.43 -6.10
N GLY A 120 -10.01 6.26 -6.55
CA GLY A 120 -9.07 7.33 -6.86
C GLY A 120 -9.69 8.37 -7.76
N PHE A 121 -10.30 7.97 -8.88
CA PHE A 121 -10.98 8.94 -9.74
C PHE A 121 -12.05 9.77 -9.01
N ALA A 122 -12.89 9.12 -8.18
CA ALA A 122 -13.93 9.81 -7.43
C ALA A 122 -13.36 10.70 -6.32
N VAL A 123 -12.27 10.25 -5.68
CA VAL A 123 -11.56 10.95 -4.63
C VAL A 123 -10.85 12.18 -5.19
N GLU A 124 -10.02 12.04 -6.22
CA GLU A 124 -9.33 13.14 -6.88
C GLU A 124 -10.34 14.16 -7.42
N THR A 125 -11.42 13.70 -8.07
CA THR A 125 -12.49 14.59 -8.56
C THR A 125 -13.17 15.34 -7.41
N PHE A 126 -13.46 14.67 -6.29
CA PHE A 126 -14.06 15.32 -5.13
C PHE A 126 -13.13 16.39 -4.54
N MET A 127 -11.83 16.11 -4.46
CA MET A 127 -10.84 17.06 -3.95
C MET A 127 -10.70 18.27 -4.87
N ASP A 128 -10.75 18.06 -6.19
CA ASP A 128 -10.76 19.12 -7.19
C ASP A 128 -12.00 20.03 -7.06
N GLU A 129 -13.18 19.43 -6.87
CA GLU A 129 -14.44 20.15 -6.63
C GLU A 129 -14.44 20.90 -5.29
N LEU A 130 -13.83 20.31 -4.25
CA LEU A 130 -13.68 20.94 -2.94
C LEU A 130 -12.77 22.17 -3.03
N ALA A 131 -11.62 22.06 -3.68
CA ALA A 131 -10.71 23.18 -3.91
C ALA A 131 -11.39 24.31 -4.71
N TYR A 132 -12.16 23.94 -5.76
CA TYR A 132 -12.95 24.90 -6.52
C TYR A 132 -13.99 25.63 -5.65
N ALA A 133 -14.71 24.91 -4.79
CA ALA A 133 -15.71 25.48 -3.90
C ALA A 133 -15.10 26.41 -2.83
N LEU A 134 -13.88 26.15 -2.39
CA LEU A 134 -13.13 26.98 -1.44
C LEU A 134 -12.38 28.14 -2.11
N ALA A 135 -12.41 28.22 -3.44
CA ALA A 135 -11.60 29.16 -4.24
C ALA A 135 -10.09 29.04 -3.94
N GLU A 136 -9.64 27.83 -3.62
CA GLU A 136 -8.24 27.48 -3.42
C GLU A 136 -7.64 26.92 -4.71
N ASP A 137 -6.32 27.04 -4.86
CA ASP A 137 -5.60 26.37 -5.93
C ASP A 137 -5.61 24.85 -5.70
N GLN A 138 -5.90 24.07 -6.74
CA GLN A 138 -6.08 22.62 -6.62
C GLN A 138 -4.78 21.91 -6.21
N ILE A 139 -3.62 22.41 -6.66
CA ILE A 139 -2.32 21.81 -6.34
C ILE A 139 -1.88 22.20 -4.94
N GLU A 140 -1.99 23.47 -4.58
CA GLU A 140 -1.63 23.92 -3.22
C GLU A 140 -2.57 23.33 -2.16
N GLY A 141 -3.87 23.24 -2.44
CA GLY A 141 -4.87 22.64 -1.54
C GLY A 141 -4.64 21.14 -1.33
N ALA A 142 -4.34 20.40 -2.40
CA ALA A 142 -3.97 18.99 -2.31
C ALA A 142 -2.70 18.81 -1.46
N LEU A 143 -1.63 19.58 -1.71
CA LEU A 143 -0.38 19.51 -0.95
C LEU A 143 -0.52 19.85 0.54
N CYS A 144 -1.50 20.69 0.91
CA CYS A 144 -1.75 21.05 2.30
C CYS A 144 -2.42 19.92 3.11
N LEU A 145 -3.00 18.94 2.40
CA LEU A 145 -3.74 17.84 2.98
C LEU A 145 -2.99 16.51 2.92
N VAL A 146 -1.85 16.41 2.25
CA VAL A 146 -1.02 15.17 2.19
C VAL A 146 -0.13 15.05 3.43
#